data_AF-A0A139I6P0-F1
#
_entry.id   AF-A0A139I6P0-F1
#
_cell.length_a   1.000
_cell.length_b   1.000
_cell.length_c   1.000
_cell.angle_alpha   90.00
_cell.angle_beta   90.00
_cell.angle_gamma   90.00
#
_symmetry.space_group_name_H-M   'P 1'
#
loop_
_entity.id
_entity.type
_entity.pdbx_description
1 polymer ?
#
loop_
_entity_poly.entity_id
_entity_poly.type
_entity_poly.pdbx_seq_one_letter_code
_entity_poly.pdbx_strand_id
1 'polypeptide(L)'
;MSFLNIHPDLNQALKKGDPNFSGGTLECHCTSNQVKVQIKGNVAHNHACGCSKCWKPGGALFSIVGVVPLENLSVVANANKLHIIDPNAPIQRNACKECGVHLYGRIGKPHPFKGLDFIHVELAKEQGWQEPQFAAFVSSIIEQGFDPNRMDQVRSRFKDLGLETYDCLSPPLMDAIATYTAKSKLTTEQTQAVGDDQAVKEPVEDPKAPEPVKAANENSSAGQGLGRLWRMLGIVKRNKSPSKL
;
A
#
# COMPACT_ATOMS: atom_id res chain seq x y z
N MET A 1 19.07 -13.07 22.23
CA MET A 1 18.82 -11.74 21.64
C MET A 1 17.58 -11.16 22.29
N SER A 2 17.58 -9.89 22.68
CA SER A 2 16.38 -9.23 23.21
C SER A 2 15.29 -9.18 22.14
N PHE A 3 14.04 -9.40 22.54
CA PHE A 3 12.89 -9.33 21.63
C PHE A 3 12.78 -7.92 21.03
N LEU A 4 12.78 -7.83 19.70
CA LEU A 4 12.59 -6.58 18.97
C LEU A 4 11.10 -6.39 18.66
N ASN A 5 10.42 -5.58 19.47
CA ASN A 5 9.01 -5.28 19.30
C ASN A 5 8.78 -4.24 18.18
N ILE A 6 8.76 -4.66 16.91
CA ILE A 6 8.49 -3.73 15.80
C ILE A 6 7.03 -3.28 15.79
N HIS A 7 6.08 -4.21 15.94
CA HIS A 7 4.65 -3.96 16.05
C HIS A 7 3.94 -5.27 16.44
N PRO A 8 2.89 -5.26 17.30
CA PRO A 8 2.14 -6.48 17.65
C PRO A 8 1.74 -7.33 16.44
N ASP A 9 1.22 -6.71 15.38
CA ASP A 9 0.80 -7.40 14.14
C ASP A 9 1.96 -7.99 13.31
N LEU A 10 3.20 -7.56 13.56
CA LEU A 10 4.38 -7.98 12.79
C LEU A 10 5.39 -8.82 13.61
N ASN A 11 5.19 -8.92 14.93
CA ASN A 11 6.11 -9.61 15.82
C ASN A 11 6.16 -11.13 15.58
N GLN A 12 5.07 -11.71 15.10
CA GLN A 12 5.02 -13.14 14.76
C GLN A 12 5.32 -13.34 13.27
N ALA A 13 4.36 -13.03 12.40
CA ALA A 13 4.47 -13.16 10.96
C ALA A 13 3.54 -12.15 10.27
N LEU A 14 3.82 -11.85 8.99
CA LEU A 14 2.94 -11.04 8.16
C LEU A 14 1.67 -11.84 7.82
N LYS A 15 0.51 -11.36 8.29
CA LYS A 15 -0.79 -11.94 7.94
C LYS A 15 -1.30 -11.27 6.67
N LYS A 16 -1.56 -12.05 5.62
CA LYS A 16 -2.14 -11.53 4.37
C LYS A 16 -3.59 -11.09 4.56
N GLY A 17 -3.96 -9.98 3.93
CA GLY A 17 -5.33 -9.51 3.84
C GLY A 17 -6.15 -10.24 2.78
N ASP A 18 -7.43 -9.91 2.72
CA ASP A 18 -8.33 -10.27 1.63
C ASP A 18 -8.43 -9.08 0.66
N PRO A 19 -8.05 -9.22 -0.63
CA PRO A 19 -8.21 -8.17 -1.63
C PRO A 19 -9.65 -7.65 -1.77
N ASN A 20 -10.64 -8.48 -1.45
CA ASN A 20 -12.07 -8.14 -1.53
C ASN A 20 -12.66 -7.69 -0.19
N PHE A 21 -11.83 -7.42 0.82
CA PHE A 21 -12.30 -6.99 2.13
C PHE A 21 -13.17 -5.72 2.04
N SER A 22 -14.32 -5.76 2.72
CA SER A 22 -15.39 -4.76 2.54
C SER A 22 -15.39 -3.63 3.57
N GLY A 23 -14.44 -3.65 4.53
CA GLY A 23 -14.29 -2.65 5.56
C GLY A 23 -14.70 -3.15 6.94
N GLY A 24 -14.80 -2.23 7.90
CA GLY A 24 -15.03 -2.56 9.31
C GLY A 24 -15.08 -1.31 10.18
N THR A 25 -15.13 -1.51 11.50
CA THR A 25 -15.22 -0.40 12.47
C THR A 25 -13.95 -0.29 13.30
N LEU A 26 -13.30 0.87 13.26
CA LEU A 26 -12.19 1.21 14.15
C LEU A 26 -12.76 1.67 15.51
N GLU A 27 -12.22 1.14 16.60
CA GLU A 27 -12.62 1.50 17.95
C GLU A 27 -11.43 2.03 18.76
N CYS A 28 -11.63 3.09 19.54
CA CYS A 28 -10.59 3.53 20.47
C CYS A 28 -10.49 2.59 21.70
N HIS A 29 -9.44 2.73 22.50
CA HIS A 29 -9.16 1.85 23.65
C HIS A 29 -9.94 2.21 24.94
N CYS A 30 -10.99 3.03 24.86
CA CYS A 30 -11.83 3.30 26.04
C CYS A 30 -12.59 2.03 26.45
N THR A 31 -12.75 1.79 27.75
CA THR A 31 -13.52 0.65 28.27
C THR A 31 -15.03 0.79 28.07
N SER A 32 -15.51 2.03 27.91
CA SER A 32 -16.90 2.38 27.63
C SER A 32 -16.95 3.61 26.71
N ASN A 33 -18.09 3.81 26.03
CA ASN A 33 -18.31 4.97 25.15
C ASN A 33 -17.15 5.20 24.17
N GLN A 34 -16.71 4.12 23.51
CA GLN A 34 -15.62 4.15 22.53
C GLN A 34 -15.99 5.07 21.36
N VAL A 35 -15.01 5.84 20.89
CA VAL A 35 -15.13 6.45 19.56
C VAL A 35 -15.17 5.32 18.55
N LYS A 36 -16.16 5.33 17.66
CA LYS A 36 -16.30 4.35 16.59
C LYS A 36 -16.24 5.04 15.24
N VAL A 37 -15.39 4.56 14.36
CA VAL A 37 -15.22 5.07 13.00
C VAL A 37 -15.49 3.93 12.02
N GLN A 38 -16.58 4.04 11.27
CA GLN A 38 -16.91 3.09 10.21
C GLN A 38 -16.07 3.41 8.98
N ILE A 39 -15.47 2.36 8.42
CA ILE A 39 -14.70 2.38 7.18
C ILE A 39 -15.42 1.51 6.16
N LYS A 40 -15.59 2.03 4.94
CA LYS A 40 -16.13 1.29 3.78
C LYS A 40 -14.99 0.89 2.84
N GLY A 41 -14.97 -0.38 2.44
CA GLY A 41 -13.93 -0.93 1.56
C GLY A 41 -12.62 -1.20 2.29
N ASN A 42 -11.63 -1.67 1.53
CA ASN A 42 -10.32 -2.02 2.06
C ASN A 42 -9.42 -0.79 2.26
N VAL A 43 -8.43 -0.94 3.13
CA VAL A 43 -7.31 0.00 3.25
C VAL A 43 -6.37 -0.18 2.06
N ALA A 44 -5.77 0.92 1.60
CA ALA A 44 -4.72 0.92 0.61
C ALA A 44 -3.39 1.40 1.20
N HIS A 45 -2.29 0.99 0.58
CA HIS A 45 -0.93 1.37 0.97
C HIS A 45 -0.66 1.18 2.46
N ASN A 46 -1.17 0.11 3.06
CA ASN A 46 -0.90 -0.16 4.46
C ASN A 46 0.61 -0.39 4.64
N HIS A 47 1.22 0.19 5.67
CA HIS A 47 2.66 0.09 5.90
C HIS A 47 3.04 0.29 7.36
N ALA A 48 4.20 -0.24 7.73
CA ALA A 48 4.83 0.12 8.99
C ALA A 48 5.44 1.53 8.86
N CYS A 49 5.29 2.38 9.87
CA CYS A 49 5.80 3.76 9.84
C CYS A 49 6.57 4.10 11.11
N GLY A 50 7.85 4.44 10.94
CA GLY A 50 8.77 4.79 12.02
C GLY A 50 8.71 6.25 12.44
N CYS A 51 7.92 7.11 11.78
CA CYS A 51 7.90 8.54 12.11
C CYS A 51 7.39 8.82 13.53
N SER A 52 7.79 9.95 14.12
CA SER A 52 7.42 10.36 15.48
C SER A 52 5.97 10.83 15.64
N LYS A 53 5.21 10.93 14.55
CA LYS A 53 3.89 11.57 14.54
C LYS A 53 2.72 10.57 14.48
N CYS A 54 2.93 9.36 13.97
CA CYS A 54 1.90 8.33 13.94
C CYS A 54 1.73 7.69 15.33
N TRP A 55 0.50 7.33 15.67
CA TRP A 55 0.20 6.61 16.90
C TRP A 55 0.80 5.20 16.84
N LYS A 56 1.32 4.73 17.98
CA LYS A 56 1.88 3.38 18.12
C LYS A 56 1.25 2.72 19.34
N PRO A 57 0.91 1.42 19.30
CA PRO A 57 0.55 0.70 20.50
C PRO A 57 1.72 0.67 21.50
N GLY A 58 1.40 0.47 22.78
CA GLY A 58 2.37 0.52 23.87
C GLY A 58 3.58 -0.38 23.62
N GLY A 59 4.78 0.22 23.66
CA GLY A 59 6.05 -0.50 23.49
C GLY A 59 6.44 -0.86 22.05
N ALA A 60 5.62 -0.54 21.04
CA ALA A 60 5.94 -0.78 19.64
C ALA A 60 6.88 0.30 19.07
N LEU A 61 7.83 -0.11 18.24
CA LEU A 61 8.75 0.80 17.55
C LEU A 61 8.13 1.48 16.32
N PHE A 62 7.19 0.79 15.66
CA PHE A 62 6.52 1.27 14.45
C PHE A 62 5.02 1.43 14.70
N SER A 63 4.40 2.26 13.89
CA SER A 63 2.94 2.30 13.71
C SER A 63 2.56 1.44 12.51
N ILE A 64 1.35 0.88 12.45
CA ILE A 64 0.77 0.42 11.17
C ILE A 64 -0.26 1.44 10.70
N VAL A 65 -0.06 1.98 9.51
CA VAL A 65 -0.94 3.01 8.96
C VAL A 65 -1.14 2.79 7.47
N GLY A 66 -2.38 2.94 7.03
CA GLY A 66 -2.75 2.95 5.62
C GLY A 66 -3.71 4.09 5.33
N VAL A 67 -4.24 4.13 4.10
CA VAL A 67 -5.14 5.17 3.65
C VAL A 67 -6.46 4.63 3.12
N VAL A 68 -7.52 5.41 3.27
CA VAL A 68 -8.83 5.19 2.65
C VAL A 68 -9.33 6.49 2.03
N PRO A 69 -10.20 6.44 1.00
CA PRO A 69 -10.88 7.63 0.51
C PRO A 69 -11.68 8.33 1.61
N LEU A 70 -11.71 9.66 1.58
CA LEU A 70 -12.40 10.47 2.59
C LEU A 70 -13.89 10.10 2.71
N GLU A 71 -14.55 9.82 1.59
CA GLU A 71 -15.95 9.41 1.52
C GLU A 71 -16.22 8.04 2.15
N ASN A 72 -15.19 7.23 2.36
CA ASN A 72 -15.30 5.91 2.96
C ASN A 72 -15.15 5.92 4.49
N LEU A 73 -14.92 7.08 5.11
CA LEU A 73 -14.74 7.21 6.55
C LEU A 73 -15.89 8.00 7.18
N SER A 74 -16.55 7.41 8.18
CA SER A 74 -17.60 8.07 8.97
C SER A 74 -17.43 7.83 10.47
N VAL A 75 -17.50 8.89 11.27
CA VAL A 75 -17.54 8.75 12.73
C VAL A 75 -18.98 8.42 13.14
N VAL A 76 -19.20 7.21 13.65
CA VAL A 76 -20.54 6.68 13.95
C VAL A 76 -20.89 6.67 15.44
N ALA A 77 -19.93 6.89 16.33
CA ALA A 77 -20.19 7.06 17.76
C ALA A 77 -19.17 7.96 18.47
N ASN A 78 -19.65 8.73 19.46
CA ASN A 78 -18.85 9.50 20.43
C ASN A 78 -17.85 10.51 19.80
N ALA A 79 -18.25 11.17 18.70
CA ALA A 79 -17.42 12.15 17.99
C ALA A 79 -16.96 13.31 18.88
N ASN A 80 -17.72 13.68 19.91
CA ASN A 80 -17.37 14.70 20.89
C ASN A 80 -16.08 14.38 21.68
N LYS A 81 -15.66 13.11 21.71
CA LYS A 81 -14.40 12.68 22.34
C LYS A 81 -13.19 12.84 21.42
N LEU A 82 -13.37 13.21 20.15
CA LEU A 82 -12.26 13.47 19.24
C LEU A 82 -11.71 14.89 19.42
N HIS A 83 -10.40 15.03 19.22
CA HIS A 83 -9.73 16.31 19.09
C HIS A 83 -8.58 16.19 18.09
N ILE A 84 -8.21 17.32 17.47
CA ILE A 84 -7.03 17.40 16.61
C ILE A 84 -5.81 17.64 17.51
N ILE A 85 -4.78 16.79 17.35
CA ILE A 85 -3.55 16.89 18.16
C ILE A 85 -2.74 18.14 17.83
N ASP A 86 -2.56 18.39 16.54
CA ASP A 86 -1.86 19.56 16.02
C ASP A 86 -2.64 20.11 14.82
N PRO A 87 -3.34 21.26 14.98
CA PRO A 87 -4.10 21.86 13.89
C PRO A 87 -3.21 22.42 12.77
N ASN A 88 -1.91 22.63 13.03
CA ASN A 88 -0.97 23.16 12.06
C ASN A 88 -0.37 22.06 11.18
N ALA A 89 -0.33 20.81 11.65
CA ALA A 89 0.16 19.67 10.90
C ALA A 89 -0.59 19.50 9.55
N PRO A 90 0.11 19.13 8.46
CA PRO A 90 -0.54 18.83 7.19
C PRO A 90 -1.58 17.71 7.30
N ILE A 91 -1.23 16.65 8.04
CA ILE A 91 -2.14 15.57 8.44
C ILE A 91 -2.63 15.86 9.86
N GLN A 92 -3.87 16.33 9.97
CA GLN A 92 -4.52 16.61 11.25
C GLN A 92 -5.02 15.29 11.84
N ARG A 93 -4.33 14.82 12.88
CA ARG A 93 -4.62 13.55 13.55
C ARG A 93 -5.73 13.75 14.57
N ASN A 94 -6.83 13.05 14.39
CA ASN A 94 -8.00 13.06 15.25
C ASN A 94 -7.89 11.93 16.27
N ALA A 95 -7.61 12.30 17.52
CA ALA A 95 -7.39 11.36 18.60
C ALA A 95 -8.49 11.42 19.65
N CYS A 96 -8.71 10.29 20.31
CA CYS A 96 -9.59 10.22 21.47
C CYS A 96 -8.95 10.98 22.64
N LYS A 97 -9.70 11.94 23.23
CA LYS A 97 -9.27 12.75 24.38
C LYS A 97 -8.93 11.94 25.63
N GLU A 98 -9.51 10.75 25.78
CA GLU A 98 -9.35 9.94 26.99
C GLU A 98 -8.19 8.94 26.88
N CYS A 99 -8.17 8.12 25.83
CA CYS A 99 -7.15 7.07 25.68
C CYS A 99 -5.99 7.44 24.76
N GLY A 100 -6.01 8.62 24.11
CA GLY A 100 -4.95 9.11 23.24
C GLY A 100 -4.81 8.39 21.88
N VAL A 101 -5.59 7.34 21.62
CA VAL A 101 -5.57 6.62 20.33
C VAL A 101 -5.97 7.55 19.19
N HIS A 102 -5.17 7.58 18.12
CA HIS A 102 -5.52 8.27 16.88
C HIS A 102 -6.49 7.40 16.09
N LEU A 103 -7.67 7.90 15.74
CA LEU A 103 -8.64 7.13 14.95
C LEU A 103 -8.45 7.36 13.46
N TYR A 104 -8.19 8.61 13.06
CA TYR A 104 -7.89 8.95 11.67
C TYR A 104 -7.07 10.24 11.55
N GLY A 105 -6.30 10.36 10.47
CA GLY A 105 -5.59 11.57 10.07
C GLY A 105 -6.20 12.16 8.80
N ARG A 106 -6.63 13.43 8.85
CA ARG A 106 -7.29 14.11 7.73
C ARG A 106 -6.46 15.27 7.22
N ILE A 107 -6.45 15.48 5.91
CA ILE A 107 -5.75 16.59 5.27
C ILE A 107 -6.74 17.64 4.74
N GLY A 108 -6.77 18.81 5.37
CA GLY A 108 -7.61 19.94 4.94
C GLY A 108 -6.92 20.92 3.97
N LYS A 109 -5.59 20.94 3.95
CA LYS A 109 -4.75 21.89 3.18
C LYS A 109 -4.36 21.30 1.82
N PRO A 110 -3.93 22.12 0.83
CA PRO A 110 -3.31 21.61 -0.39
C PRO A 110 -2.15 20.66 -0.06
N HIS A 111 -2.23 19.43 -0.59
CA HIS A 111 -1.31 18.35 -0.27
C HIS A 111 -1.46 17.21 -1.30
N PRO A 112 -0.39 16.46 -1.63
CA PRO A 112 -0.44 15.33 -2.58
C PRO A 112 -1.45 14.24 -2.21
N PHE A 113 -1.68 14.01 -0.91
CA PHE A 113 -2.64 13.01 -0.40
C PHE A 113 -3.99 13.60 0.03
N LYS A 114 -4.34 14.81 -0.40
CA LYS A 114 -5.67 15.37 -0.12
C LYS A 114 -6.76 14.48 -0.74
N GLY A 115 -7.83 14.21 0.02
CA GLY A 115 -8.89 13.26 -0.36
C GLY A 115 -8.71 11.85 0.22
N LEU A 116 -7.60 11.60 0.92
CA LEU A 116 -7.34 10.37 1.65
C LEU A 116 -7.28 10.65 3.16
N ASP A 117 -7.90 9.78 3.95
CA ASP A 117 -7.73 9.72 5.39
C ASP A 117 -6.77 8.58 5.76
N PHE A 118 -5.91 8.84 6.76
CA PHE A 118 -4.95 7.88 7.29
C PHE A 118 -5.57 7.14 8.47
N ILE A 119 -5.50 5.81 8.51
CA ILE A 119 -6.13 4.98 9.54
C ILE A 119 -5.19 3.90 10.07
N HIS A 120 -5.43 3.47 11.32
CA HIS A 120 -4.75 2.35 11.98
C HIS A 120 -5.72 1.16 12.03
N VAL A 121 -5.62 0.24 11.06
CA VAL A 121 -6.57 -0.88 10.92
C VAL A 121 -6.50 -1.89 12.06
N GLU A 122 -5.42 -1.88 12.85
CA GLU A 122 -5.28 -2.66 14.09
C GLU A 122 -6.33 -2.30 15.16
N LEU A 123 -7.01 -1.15 15.02
CA LEU A 123 -8.10 -0.72 15.90
C LEU A 123 -9.44 -1.40 15.57
N ALA A 124 -9.53 -2.13 14.46
CA ALA A 124 -10.68 -2.96 14.12
C ALA A 124 -10.56 -4.35 14.72
N LYS A 125 -11.71 -4.97 15.00
CA LYS A 125 -11.75 -6.41 15.39
C LYS A 125 -11.76 -7.29 14.15
N GLU A 126 -12.35 -6.78 13.08
CA GLU A 126 -12.45 -7.42 11.78
C GLU A 126 -11.05 -7.66 11.20
N GLN A 127 -10.87 -8.83 10.61
CA GLN A 127 -9.62 -9.27 9.98
C GLN A 127 -9.83 -9.31 8.46
N GLY A 128 -8.77 -9.07 7.69
CA GLY A 128 -8.83 -9.08 6.21
C GLY A 128 -8.38 -7.79 5.56
N TRP A 129 -8.07 -6.75 6.34
CA TRP A 129 -7.40 -5.55 5.85
C TRP A 129 -6.13 -5.89 5.06
N GLN A 130 -5.83 -5.13 4.01
CA GLN A 130 -4.56 -5.25 3.28
C GLN A 130 -3.38 -5.25 4.27
N GLU A 131 -2.49 -6.24 4.13
CA GLU A 131 -1.31 -6.36 4.96
C GLU A 131 -0.33 -5.19 4.74
N PRO A 132 0.54 -4.88 5.70
CA PRO A 132 1.64 -3.95 5.46
C PRO A 132 2.45 -4.33 4.22
N GLN A 133 2.75 -3.36 3.37
CA GLN A 133 3.41 -3.56 2.08
C GLN A 133 4.90 -3.18 2.12
N PHE A 134 5.30 -2.32 3.06
CA PHE A 134 6.67 -1.85 3.27
C PHE A 134 6.81 -1.24 4.68
N ALA A 135 8.02 -0.80 5.02
CA ALA A 135 8.31 0.02 6.21
C ALA A 135 8.86 1.39 5.81
N ALA A 136 8.24 2.45 6.30
CA ALA A 136 8.52 3.85 6.00
C ALA A 136 9.19 4.57 7.16
N PHE A 137 9.96 5.61 6.86
CA PHE A 137 10.66 6.46 7.85
C PHE A 137 11.41 5.63 8.90
N VAL A 138 12.11 4.58 8.46
CA VAL A 138 12.72 3.58 9.36
C VAL A 138 13.79 4.21 10.23
N SER A 139 14.66 5.07 9.70
CA SER A 139 15.65 5.83 10.47
C SER A 139 15.04 6.73 11.57
N SER A 140 13.81 7.22 11.42
CA SER A 140 13.19 8.14 12.38
C SER A 140 12.88 7.53 13.75
N ILE A 141 13.01 6.21 13.93
CA ILE A 141 12.94 5.62 15.28
C ILE A 141 14.14 6.02 16.14
N ILE A 142 15.28 6.41 15.54
CA ILE A 142 16.45 6.95 16.24
C ILE A 142 16.10 8.28 16.92
N GLU A 143 15.33 9.13 16.23
CA GLU A 143 14.85 10.42 16.78
C GLU A 143 13.94 10.23 18.00
N GLN A 144 13.41 9.02 18.19
CA GLN A 144 12.56 8.62 19.32
C GLN A 144 13.34 7.85 20.40
N GLY A 145 14.68 7.80 20.31
CA GLY A 145 15.56 7.20 21.32
C GLY A 145 15.98 5.75 21.06
N PHE A 146 15.74 5.21 19.86
CA PHE A 146 16.24 3.88 19.50
C PHE A 146 17.76 3.92 19.24
N ASP A 147 18.49 2.92 19.73
CA ASP A 147 19.95 2.82 19.58
C ASP A 147 20.34 2.62 18.10
N PRO A 148 21.12 3.54 17.49
CA PRO A 148 21.52 3.45 16.10
C PRO A 148 22.32 2.18 15.77
N ASN A 149 23.05 1.61 16.74
CA ASN A 149 23.83 0.37 16.54
C ASN A 149 22.96 -0.87 16.35
N ARG A 150 21.65 -0.76 16.58
CA ARG A 150 20.68 -1.87 16.45
C ARG A 150 19.81 -1.75 15.20
N MET A 151 20.01 -0.73 14.38
CA MET A 151 19.17 -0.49 13.20
C MET A 151 19.27 -1.60 12.14
N ASP A 152 20.41 -2.28 12.03
CA ASP A 152 20.54 -3.43 11.13
C ASP A 152 19.66 -4.61 11.56
N GLN A 153 19.43 -4.77 12.87
CA GLN A 153 18.50 -5.77 13.40
C GLN A 153 17.06 -5.44 13.00
N VAL A 154 16.69 -4.15 13.03
CA VAL A 154 15.37 -3.67 12.61
C VAL A 154 15.15 -3.92 11.12
N ARG A 155 16.11 -3.51 10.28
CA ARG A 155 15.99 -3.69 8.83
C ARG A 155 15.98 -5.16 8.43
N SER A 156 16.82 -5.99 9.07
CA SER A 156 16.81 -7.44 8.85
C SER A 156 15.47 -8.07 9.23
N ARG A 157 14.86 -7.64 10.35
CA ARG A 157 13.56 -8.15 10.76
C ARG A 157 12.45 -7.83 9.76
N PHE A 158 12.42 -6.62 9.19
CA PHE A 158 11.47 -6.29 8.13
C PHE A 158 11.72 -7.10 6.86
N LYS A 159 12.99 -7.28 6.47
CA LYS A 159 13.37 -8.12 5.33
C LYS A 159 12.91 -9.57 5.50
N ASP A 160 13.02 -10.15 6.69
CA ASP A 160 12.54 -11.51 7.00
C ASP A 160 11.01 -11.63 6.84
N LEU A 161 10.28 -10.53 7.04
CA LEU A 161 8.83 -10.45 6.81
C LEU A 161 8.47 -10.17 5.34
N GLY A 162 9.45 -9.98 4.46
CA GLY A 162 9.25 -9.59 3.07
C GLY A 162 8.86 -8.11 2.89
N LEU A 163 9.17 -7.26 3.86
CA LEU A 163 8.86 -5.83 3.84
C LEU A 163 10.12 -5.03 3.56
N GLU A 164 10.16 -4.34 2.42
CA GLU A 164 11.24 -3.42 2.10
C GLU A 164 11.24 -2.21 3.04
N THR A 165 12.44 -1.73 3.39
CA THR A 165 12.62 -0.62 4.32
C THR A 165 13.05 0.65 3.59
N TYR A 166 12.37 1.75 3.88
CA TYR A 166 12.67 3.07 3.35
C TYR A 166 12.79 4.09 4.49
N ASP A 167 13.71 5.03 4.35
CA ASP A 167 13.84 6.18 5.26
C ASP A 167 12.92 7.37 4.85
N CYS A 168 12.05 7.12 3.86
CA CYS A 168 10.93 7.97 3.46
C CYS A 168 9.70 7.07 3.19
N LEU A 169 8.87 7.36 2.18
CA LEU A 169 7.83 6.42 1.71
C LEU A 169 8.38 5.49 0.63
N SER A 170 7.56 4.57 0.12
CA SER A 170 7.93 3.73 -1.02
C SER A 170 8.15 4.55 -2.30
N PRO A 171 8.99 4.09 -3.24
CA PRO A 171 9.29 4.83 -4.47
C PRO A 171 8.04 5.29 -5.24
N PRO A 172 6.99 4.46 -5.45
CA PRO A 172 5.78 4.91 -6.15
C PRO A 172 5.05 6.06 -5.44
N LEU A 173 5.03 6.06 -4.10
CA LEU A 173 4.41 7.14 -3.33
C LEU A 173 5.26 8.41 -3.35
N MET A 174 6.59 8.27 -3.35
CA MET A 174 7.50 9.40 -3.49
C MET A 174 7.39 10.05 -4.88
N ASP A 175 7.24 9.25 -5.94
CA ASP A 175 7.02 9.74 -7.31
C ASP A 175 5.68 10.47 -7.44
N ALA A 176 4.62 9.97 -6.79
CA ALA A 176 3.32 10.65 -6.73
C ALA A 176 3.41 12.02 -6.05
N ILE A 177 4.15 12.13 -4.94
CA ILE A 177 4.41 13.40 -4.25
C ILE A 177 5.20 14.36 -5.15
N ALA A 178 6.26 13.86 -5.80
CA ALA A 178 7.09 14.67 -6.68
C ALA A 178 6.30 15.20 -7.88
N THR A 179 5.45 14.34 -8.48
CA THR A 179 4.57 14.69 -9.59
C THR A 179 3.56 15.78 -9.20
N TYR A 180 2.91 15.63 -8.05
CA TYR A 180 2.02 16.67 -7.51
C TYR A 180 2.77 18.00 -7.32
N THR A 181 3.96 17.94 -6.70
CA THR A 181 4.79 19.12 -6.43
C THR A 181 5.19 19.83 -7.72
N ALA A 182 5.63 19.07 -8.73
CA ALA A 182 5.98 19.62 -10.04
C ALA A 182 4.78 20.35 -10.67
N LYS A 183 3.60 19.68 -10.72
CA LYS A 183 2.37 20.27 -11.27
C LYS A 183 1.93 21.54 -10.53
N SER A 184 2.08 21.58 -9.20
CA SER A 184 1.71 22.77 -8.40
C SER A 184 2.58 24.00 -8.64
N LYS A 185 3.75 23.83 -9.28
CA LYS A 185 4.70 24.90 -9.58
C LYS A 185 4.68 25.34 -11.05
N LEU A 186 3.95 24.64 -11.92
CA LEU A 186 3.87 25.01 -13.34
C LEU A 186 3.13 26.34 -13.49
N THR A 187 3.63 27.21 -14.38
CA THR A 187 2.91 28.39 -14.83
C THR A 187 1.80 27.99 -15.82
N THR A 188 0.87 28.91 -16.11
CA THR A 188 -0.24 28.68 -17.06
C THR A 188 0.26 28.19 -18.43
N GLU A 189 1.39 28.71 -18.91
CA GLU A 189 2.01 28.31 -20.19
C GLU A 189 2.64 26.91 -20.12
N GLN A 190 3.22 26.54 -18.99
CA GLN A 190 3.82 25.21 -18.80
C GLN A 190 2.76 24.13 -18.58
N THR A 191 1.57 24.50 -18.09
CA THR A 191 0.46 23.56 -17.90
C THR A 191 -0.14 23.11 -19.23
N GLN A 192 -0.17 23.98 -20.25
CA GLN A 192 -0.64 23.63 -21.59
C GLN A 192 0.28 22.61 -22.29
N ALA A 193 1.60 22.71 -22.09
CA ALA A 193 2.57 21.79 -22.68
C ALA A 193 2.55 20.36 -22.08
N VAL A 194 1.96 20.18 -20.89
CA VAL A 194 1.85 18.87 -20.20
C VAL A 194 0.47 18.21 -20.46
N GLY A 195 -0.48 18.93 -21.06
CA GLY A 195 -1.86 18.47 -21.30
C GLY A 195 -2.07 17.55 -22.51
N ASP A 196 -1.07 17.38 -23.37
CA ASP A 196 -1.27 16.71 -24.67
C ASP A 196 -0.97 15.20 -24.71
N ASP A 197 -0.52 14.58 -23.61
CA ASP A 197 -0.14 13.16 -23.62
C ASP A 197 -1.18 12.17 -23.05
N GLN A 198 -2.44 12.61 -22.87
CA GLN A 198 -3.58 11.70 -22.66
C GLN A 198 -4.83 12.15 -23.42
N ALA A 199 -4.77 12.05 -24.75
CA ALA A 199 -5.95 11.62 -25.50
C ALA A 199 -5.92 10.10 -25.58
N VAL A 200 -6.49 9.42 -24.57
CA VAL A 200 -7.01 8.07 -24.79
C VAL A 200 -8.12 8.23 -25.83
N LYS A 201 -7.81 7.91 -27.09
CA LYS A 201 -8.83 7.76 -28.12
C LYS A 201 -9.77 6.66 -27.64
N GLU A 202 -11.03 7.02 -27.39
CA GLU A 202 -12.10 6.05 -27.26
C GLU A 202 -12.07 5.11 -28.50
N PRO A 203 -12.30 3.80 -28.34
CA PRO A 203 -12.39 2.92 -29.48
C PRO A 203 -13.61 3.35 -30.31
N VAL A 204 -13.37 3.75 -31.55
CA VAL A 204 -14.43 3.99 -32.53
C VAL A 204 -15.13 2.66 -32.79
N GLU A 205 -16.43 2.59 -32.49
CA GLU A 205 -17.28 1.47 -32.87
C GLU A 205 -17.31 1.34 -34.39
N ASP A 206 -16.92 0.16 -34.89
CA ASP A 206 -16.90 -0.19 -36.30
C ASP A 206 -18.28 -0.79 -36.69
N PRO A 207 -19.10 -0.14 -37.54
CA PRO A 207 -20.44 -0.62 -37.83
C PRO A 207 -20.40 -1.60 -39.02
N LYS A 208 -19.96 -2.84 -38.77
CA LYS A 208 -20.32 -3.98 -39.63
C LYS A 208 -19.93 -5.33 -39.00
N ALA A 209 -20.87 -5.92 -38.26
CA ALA A 209 -20.86 -7.37 -38.04
C ALA A 209 -21.53 -8.06 -39.24
N PRO A 210 -20.91 -9.08 -39.87
CA PRO A 210 -21.66 -10.09 -40.60
C PRO A 210 -22.16 -11.17 -39.62
N GLU A 211 -23.38 -11.66 -39.89
CA GLU A 211 -24.12 -12.66 -39.11
C GLU A 211 -23.38 -13.99 -38.89
N PRO A 212 -23.75 -14.76 -37.84
CA PRO A 212 -23.04 -16.00 -37.49
C PRO A 212 -23.39 -17.15 -38.45
N VAL A 213 -22.36 -17.71 -39.07
CA VAL A 213 -22.46 -18.98 -39.80
C VAL A 213 -22.47 -20.14 -38.80
N LYS A 214 -23.47 -21.00 -38.93
CA LYS A 214 -23.75 -22.19 -38.11
C LYS A 214 -22.56 -23.16 -38.07
N ALA A 215 -22.32 -23.71 -36.87
CA ALA A 215 -21.41 -24.82 -36.66
C ALA A 215 -21.87 -26.06 -37.44
N ALA A 216 -20.96 -26.63 -38.23
CA ALA A 216 -21.06 -27.98 -38.75
C ALA A 216 -19.84 -28.78 -38.28
N ASN A 217 -20.19 -29.93 -37.72
CA ASN A 217 -19.36 -31.06 -37.30
C ASN A 217 -18.54 -31.60 -38.48
N GLU A 218 -17.30 -32.07 -38.26
CA GLU A 218 -16.82 -33.39 -38.75
C GLU A 218 -15.32 -33.64 -38.51
N ASN A 219 -15.04 -34.91 -38.21
CA ASN A 219 -13.75 -35.58 -38.08
C ASN A 219 -12.86 -35.44 -39.33
N SER A 220 -11.53 -35.48 -39.14
CA SER A 220 -10.66 -36.58 -39.63
C SER A 220 -9.17 -36.20 -39.77
N SER A 221 -8.31 -37.19 -39.46
CA SER A 221 -6.97 -37.47 -40.02
C SER A 221 -5.88 -36.38 -39.97
N ALA A 222 -4.85 -36.57 -39.13
CA ALA A 222 -3.61 -37.32 -39.44
C ALA A 222 -2.53 -36.48 -40.15
N GLY A 223 -1.45 -36.24 -39.39
CA GLY A 223 -0.09 -36.33 -39.92
C GLY A 223 0.58 -35.06 -40.46
N GLN A 224 1.84 -34.93 -40.03
CA GLN A 224 2.94 -34.18 -40.66
C GLN A 224 3.09 -32.72 -40.20
N GLY A 225 4.25 -32.41 -39.60
CA GLY A 225 4.63 -31.02 -39.31
C GLY A 225 5.68 -30.78 -38.22
N LEU A 226 6.25 -31.81 -37.60
CA LEU A 226 7.45 -31.67 -36.76
C LEU A 226 8.67 -31.32 -37.63
N GLY A 227 8.98 -30.03 -37.72
CA GLY A 227 10.23 -29.61 -38.36
C GLY A 227 10.27 -28.17 -38.80
N ARG A 228 10.11 -27.20 -37.89
CA ARG A 228 10.47 -25.80 -38.20
C ARG A 228 10.67 -24.81 -37.05
N LEU A 229 10.87 -25.25 -35.80
CA LEU A 229 11.04 -24.31 -34.68
C LEU A 229 12.29 -24.50 -33.81
N TRP A 230 13.37 -25.10 -34.34
CA TRP A 230 14.63 -25.31 -33.59
C TRP A 230 15.90 -24.92 -34.37
N ARG A 231 15.79 -23.98 -35.33
CA ARG A 231 16.90 -23.50 -36.17
C ARG A 231 17.12 -21.98 -36.11
N MET A 232 16.85 -21.35 -34.96
CA MET A 232 17.03 -19.90 -34.78
C MET A 232 17.89 -19.52 -33.56
N LEU A 233 18.74 -20.43 -33.08
CA LEU A 233 19.78 -20.14 -32.08
C LEU A 233 21.03 -20.91 -32.49
N GLY A 234 21.91 -20.24 -33.22
CA GLY A 234 23.18 -20.77 -33.72
C GLY A 234 24.18 -21.06 -32.59
N ILE A 235 23.96 -22.15 -31.85
CA ILE A 235 24.96 -22.75 -30.97
C ILE A 235 25.08 -24.23 -31.32
N VAL A 236 26.24 -24.56 -31.88
CA VAL A 236 26.64 -25.90 -32.30
C VAL A 236 26.77 -26.82 -31.09
N LYS A 237 26.02 -27.94 -31.09
CA LYS A 237 26.39 -29.14 -30.34
C LYS A 237 27.67 -29.73 -30.96
N ARG A 238 28.73 -29.88 -30.18
CA ARG A 238 29.74 -30.94 -30.42
C ARG A 238 29.69 -31.94 -29.27
N ASN A 239 29.64 -33.20 -29.68
CA ASN A 239 29.44 -34.40 -28.91
C ASN A 239 30.74 -34.92 -28.25
N LYS A 240 30.49 -35.72 -27.21
CA LYS A 240 31.21 -36.94 -26.78
C LYS A 240 32.55 -36.81 -26.03
N SER A 241 32.48 -37.33 -24.80
CA SER A 241 33.55 -38.02 -24.05
C SER A 241 34.28 -39.07 -24.90
N PRO A 242 35.52 -39.41 -24.51
CA PRO A 242 35.74 -40.78 -24.08
C PRO A 242 36.52 -40.93 -22.76
N SER A 243 36.12 -41.99 -22.08
CA SER A 243 36.73 -42.83 -21.04
C SER A 243 38.26 -42.86 -20.82
N LYS A 244 38.58 -43.23 -19.55
CA LYS A 244 39.63 -44.12 -19.02
C LYS A 244 40.80 -43.48 -18.24
N LEU A 245 40.93 -44.03 -17.02
CA LEU A 245 42.08 -44.13 -16.09
C LEU A 245 42.57 -42.83 -15.44
#